data_AF-A0A370UAF5-F1
#
_entry.id   AF-A0A370UAF5-F1
#
_cell.length_a   1.000
_cell.length_b   1.000
_cell.length_c   1.000
_cell.angle_alpha   90.00
_cell.angle_beta   90.00
_cell.angle_gamma   90.00
#
_symmetry.space_group_name_H-M   'P 1'
#
loop_
_entity.id
_entity.type
_entity.pdbx_description
1 polymer ?
#
loop_
_entity_poly.entity_id
_entity_poly.type
_entity_poly.pdbx_seq_one_letter_code
_entity_poly.pdbx_strand_id
1 'polypeptide(L)'
;MNIQTPAARSTDPIGSHLAADEINEDGSRHVQQALVAGYLEDAYKRGVIKRHRGVTSRELAAMYGEDRYMIARRLPELVTAKRAVQGPKEETRKCDISGRQCREWWPSERVMDLIDKGEA
;
A
#
# COMPACT_ATOMS: atom_id res chain seq x y z
N MET A 1 -35.04 18.05 22.71
CA MET A 1 -34.66 16.92 21.83
C MET A 1 -33.22 17.13 21.42
N ASN A 2 -32.28 16.40 22.04
CA ASN A 2 -30.86 16.51 21.74
C ASN A 2 -30.55 15.59 20.56
N ILE A 3 -30.31 16.18 19.39
CA ILE A 3 -29.74 15.47 18.25
C ILE A 3 -28.25 15.35 18.54
N GLN A 4 -27.83 14.22 19.14
CA GLN A 4 -26.42 13.85 19.21
C GLN A 4 -26.07 13.15 17.90
N THR A 5 -25.45 13.88 16.99
CA THR A 5 -24.71 13.32 15.86
C THR A 5 -23.31 12.98 16.36
N PRO A 6 -22.87 11.70 16.39
CA PRO A 6 -21.46 11.41 16.53
C PRO A 6 -20.75 11.91 15.28
N ALA A 7 -19.86 12.86 15.51
CA ALA A 7 -18.90 13.37 14.55
C ALA A 7 -18.06 12.22 13.95
N ALA A 8 -17.71 12.39 12.68
CA ALA A 8 -16.59 11.78 11.97
C ALA A 8 -16.36 10.27 12.22
N ARG A 9 -16.72 9.46 11.22
CA ARG A 9 -16.14 8.12 11.07
C ARG A 9 -14.62 8.28 11.05
N SER A 10 -13.94 7.59 11.97
CA SER A 10 -12.48 7.49 12.11
C SER A 10 -11.87 6.72 10.92
N THR A 11 -12.02 7.25 9.70
CA THR A 11 -11.20 6.88 8.55
C THR A 11 -9.95 7.76 8.58
N ASP A 12 -9.12 7.58 9.61
CA ASP A 12 -7.77 8.12 9.62
C ASP A 12 -6.90 7.18 8.78
N PRO A 13 -6.35 7.60 7.62
CA PRO A 13 -5.18 6.94 7.11
C PRO A 13 -4.04 7.30 8.07
N ILE A 14 -3.65 6.35 8.92
CA ILE A 14 -2.40 6.41 9.69
C ILE A 14 -1.25 6.27 8.69
N GLY A 15 -1.04 7.29 7.85
CA GLY A 15 0.15 7.49 7.03
C GLY A 15 1.22 8.31 7.75
N SER A 16 0.92 8.76 8.98
CA SER A 16 1.72 9.77 9.67
C SER A 16 2.98 9.25 10.37
N HIS A 17 3.19 7.93 10.50
CA HIS A 17 4.33 7.40 11.25
C HIS A 17 5.61 7.17 10.41
N LEU A 18 5.56 7.25 9.08
CA LEU A 18 6.71 6.93 8.22
C LEU A 18 7.20 8.08 7.32
N ALA A 19 6.60 9.27 7.41
CA ALA A 19 6.87 10.41 6.54
C ALA A 19 7.70 11.53 7.20
N ALA A 20 8.41 11.23 8.29
CA ALA A 20 9.10 12.25 9.08
C ALA A 20 10.57 12.50 8.70
N ASP A 21 11.17 11.75 7.76
CA ASP A 21 12.58 11.94 7.41
C ASP A 21 12.82 12.14 5.91
N GLU A 22 13.48 13.27 5.61
CA GLU A 22 14.20 13.66 4.39
C GLU A 22 13.42 14.44 3.30
N ILE A 23 13.70 15.75 3.26
CA ILE A 23 13.27 16.69 2.23
C ILE A 23 14.51 17.13 1.43
N ASN A 24 14.56 16.74 0.16
CA ASN A 24 15.29 17.43 -0.91
C ASN A 24 14.39 17.45 -2.15
N GLU A 25 14.82 18.03 -3.28
CA GLU A 25 14.04 18.17 -4.55
C GLU A 25 13.36 16.87 -5.05
N ASP A 26 13.76 15.72 -4.50
CA ASP A 26 13.10 14.40 -4.41
C ASP A 26 11.73 14.35 -3.70
N GLY A 27 11.23 15.45 -3.12
CA GLY A 27 10.09 15.47 -2.20
C GLY A 27 8.84 14.82 -2.80
N SER A 28 8.50 15.12 -4.05
CA SER A 28 7.35 14.52 -4.72
C SER A 28 7.50 13.01 -4.92
N ARG A 29 8.72 12.53 -5.22
CA ARG A 29 8.99 11.09 -5.38
C ARG A 29 8.93 10.40 -4.02
N HIS A 30 9.57 10.96 -3.01
CA HIS A 30 9.56 10.42 -1.65
C HIS A 30 8.14 10.37 -1.09
N VAL A 31 7.35 11.45 -1.28
CA VAL A 31 5.93 11.49 -0.91
C VAL A 31 5.14 10.39 -1.62
N GLN A 32 5.33 10.21 -2.94
CA GLN A 32 4.68 9.13 -3.67
C GLN A 32 5.11 7.74 -3.16
N GLN A 33 6.39 7.54 -2.83
CA GLN A 33 6.87 6.29 -2.25
C GLN A 33 6.22 6.02 -0.90
N ALA A 34 6.19 7.01 -0.01
CA ALA A 34 5.55 6.92 1.29
C ALA A 34 4.05 6.61 1.17
N LEU A 35 3.35 7.27 0.23
CA LEU A 35 1.95 6.99 -0.07
C LEU A 35 1.74 5.55 -0.53
N VAL A 36 2.51 5.08 -1.53
CA VAL A 36 2.37 3.71 -2.05
C VAL A 36 2.69 2.66 -0.98
N ALA A 37 3.68 2.92 -0.12
CA ALA A 37 3.96 2.05 1.03
C ALA A 37 2.76 2.02 1.99
N GLY A 38 2.23 3.18 2.38
CA GLY A 38 1.04 3.28 3.22
C GLY A 38 -0.18 2.57 2.62
N TYR A 39 -0.37 2.61 1.30
CA TYR A 39 -1.45 1.88 0.62
C TYR A 39 -1.32 0.36 0.71
N LEU A 40 -0.09 -0.17 0.62
CA LEU A 40 0.14 -1.60 0.84
C LEU A 40 -0.14 -1.98 2.29
N GLU A 41 0.32 -1.16 3.24
CA GLU A 41 0.12 -1.37 4.67
C GLU A 41 -1.37 -1.35 5.06
N ASP A 42 -2.11 -0.33 4.66
CA ASP A 42 -3.57 -0.24 4.88
C ASP A 42 -4.32 -1.42 4.24
N ALA A 43 -3.94 -1.81 3.02
CA ALA A 43 -4.56 -2.94 2.34
C ALA A 43 -4.30 -4.27 3.07
N TYR A 44 -3.13 -4.43 3.71
CA TYR A 44 -2.83 -5.59 4.55
C TYR A 44 -3.60 -5.53 5.88
N LYS A 45 -3.60 -4.39 6.58
CA LYS A 45 -4.36 -4.18 7.83
C LYS A 45 -5.85 -4.48 7.64
N ARG A 46 -6.42 -4.13 6.49
CA ARG A 46 -7.84 -4.38 6.14
C ARG A 46 -8.12 -5.80 5.62
N GLY A 47 -7.09 -6.65 5.52
CA GLY A 47 -7.21 -8.04 5.07
C GLY A 47 -7.42 -8.22 3.57
N VAL A 48 -7.20 -7.16 2.76
CA VAL A 48 -7.26 -7.25 1.29
C VAL A 48 -6.00 -7.92 0.75
N ILE A 49 -4.84 -7.56 1.29
CA ILE A 49 -3.59 -8.32 1.14
C ILE A 49 -3.53 -9.36 2.26
N LYS A 50 -3.11 -10.57 1.91
CA LYS A 50 -2.77 -11.64 2.85
C LYS A 50 -1.39 -12.18 2.49
N ARG A 51 -0.70 -12.84 3.42
CA ARG A 51 0.61 -13.44 3.15
C ARG A 51 0.66 -14.34 1.90
N HIS A 52 -0.43 -15.06 1.62
CA HIS A 52 -0.53 -15.94 0.45
C HIS A 52 -1.17 -15.28 -0.78
N ARG A 53 -1.65 -14.03 -0.70
CA ARG A 53 -2.29 -13.34 -1.82
C ARG A 53 -2.06 -11.83 -1.75
N GLY A 54 -1.33 -11.30 -2.71
CA GLY A 54 -1.00 -9.89 -2.83
C GLY A 54 -2.03 -9.11 -3.64
N VAL A 55 -1.67 -7.88 -4.01
CA VAL A 55 -2.43 -7.09 -5.00
C VAL A 55 -1.58 -6.81 -6.22
N THR A 56 -2.23 -6.57 -7.35
CA THR A 56 -1.59 -6.04 -8.54
C THR A 56 -1.58 -4.51 -8.50
N SER A 57 -0.65 -3.88 -9.23
CA SER A 57 -0.60 -2.42 -9.33
C SER A 57 -1.89 -1.77 -9.88
N ARG A 58 -2.75 -2.51 -10.61
CA ARG A 58 -4.05 -1.99 -11.07
C ARG A 58 -5.04 -1.93 -9.92
N GLU A 59 -5.10 -3.01 -9.13
CA GLU A 59 -6.02 -3.14 -8.02
C GLU A 59 -5.67 -2.15 -6.92
N LEU A 60 -4.37 -1.98 -6.61
CA LEU A 60 -3.93 -0.97 -5.65
C LEU A 60 -4.34 0.44 -6.11
N ALA A 61 -4.04 0.79 -7.36
CA ALA A 61 -4.39 2.10 -7.90
C ALA A 61 -5.91 2.35 -7.87
N ALA A 62 -6.71 1.34 -8.23
CA ALA A 62 -8.17 1.46 -8.20
C ALA A 62 -8.73 1.58 -6.77
N MET A 63 -8.11 0.92 -5.78
CA MET A 63 -8.54 0.96 -4.39
C MET A 63 -8.41 2.36 -3.78
N TYR A 64 -7.36 3.09 -4.15
CA TYR A 64 -7.04 4.41 -3.58
C TYR A 64 -7.31 5.59 -4.55
N GLY A 65 -7.88 5.32 -5.74
CA GLY A 65 -8.21 6.36 -6.72
C GLY A 65 -6.98 7.00 -7.39
N GLU A 66 -5.88 6.26 -7.48
CA GLU A 66 -4.59 6.74 -7.95
C GLU A 66 -4.30 6.39 -9.41
N ASP A 67 -3.32 7.08 -10.00
CA ASP A 67 -2.80 6.70 -11.31
C ASP A 67 -2.02 5.38 -11.24
N ARG A 68 -2.40 4.41 -12.09
CA ARG A 68 -1.74 3.10 -12.16
C ARG A 68 -0.25 3.23 -12.47
N TYR A 69 0.13 4.14 -13.36
CA TYR A 69 1.53 4.24 -13.80
C TYR A 69 2.40 4.85 -12.70
N MET A 70 1.88 5.80 -11.93
CA MET A 70 2.52 6.31 -10.71
C MET A 70 2.78 5.16 -9.74
N ILE A 71 1.75 4.40 -9.36
CA ILE A 71 1.88 3.24 -8.46
C ILE A 71 2.91 2.24 -9.00
N ALA A 72 2.78 1.84 -10.26
CA ALA A 72 3.64 0.84 -10.88
C ALA A 72 5.13 1.26 -10.96
N ARG A 73 5.42 2.56 -11.04
CA ARG A 73 6.80 3.09 -11.03
C ARG A 73 7.40 3.11 -9.62
N ARG A 74 6.58 3.34 -8.59
CA ARG A 74 7.05 3.43 -7.19
C ARG A 74 7.27 2.05 -6.55
N LEU A 75 6.45 1.06 -6.90
CA LEU A 75 6.53 -0.29 -6.31
C LEU A 75 7.94 -0.95 -6.40
N PRO A 76 8.65 -0.94 -7.56
CA PRO A 76 10.01 -1.47 -7.61
C PRO A 76 11.00 -0.72 -6.71
N GLU A 77 10.82 0.59 -6.52
CA GLU A 77 11.70 1.41 -5.69
C GLU A 77 11.50 1.08 -4.21
N LEU A 78 10.27 0.77 -3.81
CA LEU A 78 9.95 0.30 -2.46
C LEU A 78 10.60 -1.06 -2.16
N VAL A 79 10.82 -1.91 -3.16
CA VAL A 79 11.58 -3.16 -2.98
C VAL A 79 13.04 -2.85 -2.65
N THR A 80 13.66 -1.92 -3.39
CA THR A 80 15.03 -1.46 -3.11
C THR A 80 15.13 -0.85 -1.71
N ALA A 81 14.11 -0.09 -1.28
CA ALA A 81 14.02 0.49 0.05
C ALA A 81 13.56 -0.51 1.15
N LYS A 82 13.37 -1.80 0.83
CA LYS A 82 12.88 -2.83 1.76
C LYS A 82 11.53 -2.51 2.43
N ARG A 83 10.67 -1.76 1.74
CA ARG A 83 9.31 -1.38 2.16
C ARG A 83 8.20 -2.16 1.46
N ALA A 84 8.52 -2.86 0.37
CA ALA A 84 7.58 -3.75 -0.32
C ALA A 84 8.29 -5.04 -0.75
N VAL A 85 7.50 -6.09 -0.97
CA VAL A 85 7.95 -7.33 -1.60
C VAL A 85 7.18 -7.52 -2.91
N GLN A 86 7.90 -7.92 -3.95
CA GLN A 86 7.33 -8.32 -5.23
C GLN A 86 7.27 -9.85 -5.30
N GLY A 87 6.16 -10.39 -5.79
CA GLY A 87 6.06 -11.82 -6.09
C GLY A 87 7.07 -12.26 -7.16
N PRO A 88 7.44 -13.55 -7.20
CA PRO A 88 8.38 -14.07 -8.17
C PRO A 88 7.87 -13.86 -9.61
N LYS A 89 8.78 -13.86 -10.60
CA LYS A 89 8.42 -13.49 -11.99
C LYS A 89 7.52 -14.53 -12.64
N GLU A 90 7.70 -15.78 -12.25
CA GLU A 90 7.00 -16.98 -12.67
C GLU A 90 5.61 -17.11 -12.03
N GLU A 91 5.38 -16.48 -10.88
CA GLU A 91 4.09 -16.46 -10.20
C GLU A 91 3.37 -15.15 -10.51
N THR A 92 2.53 -15.22 -11.53
CA THR A 92 1.63 -14.13 -11.88
C THR A 92 0.19 -14.55 -11.60
N ARG A 93 -0.62 -13.56 -11.22
CA ARG A 93 -2.05 -13.73 -11.03
C ARG A 93 -2.81 -12.89 -12.04
N LYS A 94 -3.95 -13.40 -12.49
CA LYS A 94 -4.94 -12.63 -13.24
C LYS A 94 -5.48 -11.49 -12.35
N CYS A 95 -5.20 -10.26 -12.75
CA CYS A 95 -5.76 -9.06 -12.12
C CYS A 95 -7.29 -9.07 -12.22
N ASP A 96 -7.98 -8.81 -11.11
CA ASP A 96 -9.44 -8.85 -11.01
C ASP A 96 -10.09 -7.70 -11.79
N ILE A 97 -9.34 -6.60 -12.02
CA ILE A 97 -9.83 -5.41 -12.74
C ILE A 97 -9.54 -5.49 -14.24
N SER A 98 -8.32 -5.85 -14.64
CA SER A 98 -7.90 -5.82 -16.05
C SER A 98 -7.99 -7.17 -16.76
N GLY A 99 -8.16 -8.26 -16.00
CA GLY A 99 -8.15 -9.63 -16.53
C GLY A 99 -6.79 -10.10 -17.06
N ARG A 100 -5.71 -9.33 -16.90
CA ARG A 100 -4.35 -9.66 -17.39
C ARG A 100 -3.51 -10.31 -16.30
N GLN A 101 -2.61 -11.21 -16.69
CA GLN A 101 -1.58 -11.72 -15.78
C GLN A 101 -0.66 -10.60 -15.32
N CYS A 102 -0.52 -10.45 -14.01
CA CYS A 102 0.22 -9.38 -13.36
C CYS A 102 1.00 -9.94 -12.16
N ARG A 103 2.11 -9.28 -11.82
CA ARG A 103 2.81 -9.55 -10.57
C ARG A 103 2.07 -8.96 -9.39
N GLU A 104 2.16 -9.67 -8.27
CA GLU A 104 1.59 -9.29 -7.01
C GLU A 104 2.60 -8.58 -6.12
N TRP A 105 2.07 -7.80 -5.19
CA TRP A 105 2.81 -6.92 -4.29
C TRP A 105 2.26 -7.01 -2.88
N TRP A 106 3.19 -6.93 -1.93
CA TRP A 106 2.96 -6.92 -0.49
C TRP A 106 3.73 -5.77 0.17
N PRO A 107 3.35 -5.34 1.38
CA PRO A 107 4.27 -4.65 2.27
C PRO A 107 5.53 -5.49 2.52
N SER A 108 6.56 -4.90 3.11
CA SER A 108 7.71 -5.71 3.54
C SER A 108 7.31 -6.72 4.63
N GLU A 109 8.00 -7.86 4.68
CA GLU A 109 7.78 -8.89 5.71
C GLU A 109 7.79 -8.29 7.12
N ARG A 110 8.73 -7.37 7.39
CA ARG A 110 8.81 -6.66 8.66
C ARG A 110 7.50 -5.93 8.98
N VAL A 111 6.88 -5.26 8.02
CA VAL A 111 5.65 -4.52 8.27
C VAL A 111 4.48 -5.48 8.45
N MET A 112 4.39 -6.54 7.65
CA MET A 112 3.36 -7.57 7.84
C MET A 112 3.47 -8.22 9.23
N ASP A 113 4.68 -8.53 9.70
CA ASP A 113 4.93 -9.06 11.05
C ASP A 113 4.49 -8.10 12.16
N LEU A 114 4.77 -6.79 12.02
CA LEU A 114 4.35 -5.77 12.98
C LEU A 114 2.83 -5.63 13.03
N ILE A 115 2.17 -5.67 11.85
CA ILE A 115 0.70 -5.62 11.76
C ILE A 115 0.09 -6.87 12.39
N ASP A 116 0.60 -8.07 12.08
CA ASP A 116 0.09 -9.33 12.63
C ASP A 116 0.20 -9.40 14.16
N LYS A 117 1.21 -8.72 14.75
CA LYS A 117 1.38 -8.60 16.21
C LYS A 117 0.52 -7.51 16.85
N GLY A 118 -0.12 -6.64 16.05
CA GLY A 118 -0.87 -5.49 16.53
C GLY A 118 0.00 -4.31 16.98
N GLU A 119 1.24 -4.21 16.49
CA GLU A 119 2.23 -3.19 16.89
C GLU A 119 2.36 -2.05 15.87
N ALA A 120 1.52 -2.03 14.82
CA ALA A 120 1.66 -1.15 13.65
C ALA A 120 0.51 -0.17 13.43
#